data_AF-A0A973WM12-F1
#
_entry.id   AF-A0A973WM12-F1
#
_cell.length_a   1.000
_cell.length_b   1.000
_cell.length_c   1.000
_cell.angle_alpha   90.00
_cell.angle_beta   90.00
_cell.angle_gamma   90.00
#
_symmetry.space_group_name_H-M   'P 1'
#
loop_
_entity.id
_entity.type
_entity.pdbx_description
1 polymer ?
#
loop_
_entity_poly.entity_id
_entity_poly.type
_entity_poly.pdbx_seq_one_letter_code
_entity_poly.pdbx_strand_id
1 'polypeptide(L)' 'MSGQPVTLRLLALGHHFVRRPRGGWRLGARTLRDDTAARLVARGLAEIVDDRLQRKAKAAP' A
#
# COMPACT_ATOMS: atom_id res chain seq x y z
N MET A 1 -11.82 -9.33 16.82
CA MET A 1 -10.48 -8.73 16.65
C MET A 1 -10.27 -8.33 15.20
N SER A 2 -10.55 -7.09 14.83
CA SER A 2 -10.30 -6.56 13.50
C SER A 2 -8.79 -6.29 13.35
N GLY A 3 -8.02 -7.35 13.11
CA GLY A 3 -6.59 -7.21 12.84
C GLY A 3 -6.42 -6.36 11.57
N GLN A 4 -5.79 -5.19 11.69
CA GLN A 4 -5.45 -4.40 10.51
C GLN A 4 -4.71 -5.29 9.49
N PRO A 5 -5.13 -5.28 8.21
CA PRO A 5 -4.44 -6.01 7.15
C PRO A 5 -2.93 -5.81 7.24
N VAL A 6 -2.16 -6.89 7.12
CA VAL A 6 -0.69 -6.84 7.24
C VAL A 6 -0.07 -5.79 6.31
N THR A 7 -0.68 -5.55 5.14
CA THR A 7 -0.33 -4.49 4.19
C THR A 7 -0.35 -3.11 4.84
N LEU A 8 -1.39 -2.77 5.59
CA LEU A 8 -1.49 -1.47 6.25
C LEU A 8 -0.46 -1.31 7.36
N ARG A 9 -0.14 -2.39 8.09
CA ARG A 9 0.94 -2.37 9.08
C ARG A 9 2.30 -2.11 8.43
N LEU A 10 2.57 -2.76 7.30
CA LEU A 10 3.83 -2.55 6.56
C LEU A 10 3.95 -1.13 6.03
N LEU A 11 2.88 -0.60 5.44
CA LEU A 11 2.80 0.79 5.03
C LEU A 11 2.98 1.74 6.25
N ALA A 12 2.39 1.41 7.39
CA ALA A 12 2.52 2.18 8.63
C ALA A 12 3.94 2.20 9.20
N LEU A 13 4.73 1.17 8.94
CA LEU A 13 6.14 1.08 9.30
C LEU A 13 7.06 1.79 8.28
N GLY A 14 6.51 2.47 7.27
CA GLY A 14 7.28 3.20 6.26
C GLY A 14 7.75 2.35 5.08
N HIS A 15 7.33 1.08 4.99
CA HIS A 15 7.58 0.29 3.79
C HIS A 15 6.69 0.76 2.64
N HIS A 16 7.18 0.59 1.42
CA HIS A 16 6.44 0.86 0.19
C HIS A 16 6.46 -0.36 -0.71
N PHE A 17 5.35 -0.62 -1.40
CA PHE A 17 5.31 -1.66 -2.41
C PHE A 17 5.66 -1.06 -3.77
N VAL A 18 6.49 -1.74 -4.55
CA VAL A 18 6.85 -1.31 -5.92
C VAL A 18 5.94 -1.99 -6.94
N ARG A 19 5.59 -1.29 -8.03
CA ARG A 19 4.80 -1.85 -9.12
C ARG A 19 5.54 -3.02 -9.78
N ARG A 20 4.81 -4.07 -10.15
CA ARG A 20 5.34 -5.20 -10.93
C ARG A 20 5.05 -5.00 -12.43
N PRO A 21 5.94 -5.48 -13.33
CA PRO A 21 5.71 -5.39 -14.78
C PRO A 21 4.43 -6.06 -15.28
N ARG A 22 3.96 -7.12 -14.59
CA ARG A 22 2.75 -7.88 -14.95
C ARG A 22 1.51 -7.48 -14.12
N GLY A 23 1.54 -6.29 -13.54
CA GLY A 23 0.50 -5.82 -12.62
C GLY A 23 0.65 -6.35 -11.19
N GLY A 24 -0.01 -5.65 -10.28
CA GLY A 24 0.16 -5.80 -8.84
C GLY A 24 1.40 -5.09 -8.30
N TRP A 25 1.59 -5.25 -7.00
CA TRP A 25 2.60 -4.57 -6.21
C TRP A 25 3.40 -5.59 -5.40
N ARG A 26 4.67 -5.30 -5.11
CA ARG A 26 5.50 -6.18 -4.29
C ARG A 26 6.28 -5.44 -3.21
N LEU A 27 6.50 -6.12 -2.09
CA LEU A 27 7.43 -5.72 -1.03
C LEU A 27 8.21 -6.98 -0.64
N GLY A 28 9.46 -7.08 -1.10
CA GLY A 28 10.24 -8.32 -1.00
C GLY A 28 9.52 -9.49 -1.65
N ALA A 29 9.31 -10.58 -0.89
CA ALA A 29 8.56 -11.76 -1.33
C ALA A 29 7.03 -11.60 -1.29
N ARG A 30 6.51 -10.50 -0.72
CA ARG A 30 5.06 -10.28 -0.60
C ARG A 30 4.52 -9.61 -1.85
N THR A 31 3.35 -10.08 -2.30
CA THR A 31 2.61 -9.47 -3.40
C THR A 31 1.27 -8.94 -2.94
N LEU A 32 0.84 -7.84 -3.55
CA LEU A 32 -0.45 -7.20 -3.34
C LEU A 32 -1.11 -7.01 -4.71
N ARG A 33 -2.40 -7.36 -4.83
CA ARG A 33 -3.15 -7.21 -6.08
C ARG A 33 -3.45 -5.73 -6.35
N ASP A 34 -3.57 -5.38 -7.63
CA ASP A 34 -3.91 -4.02 -8.06
C ASP A 34 -5.25 -3.56 -7.46
N ASP A 35 -6.27 -4.42 -7.43
CA ASP A 35 -7.57 -4.08 -6.82
C ASP A 35 -7.47 -3.74 -5.33
N THR A 36 -6.53 -4.36 -4.61
CA THR A 36 -6.31 -4.07 -3.19
C THR A 36 -5.60 -2.74 -3.03
N ALA A 37 -4.58 -2.47 -3.84
CA ALA A 37 -3.91 -1.17 -3.86
C ALA A 37 -4.90 -0.04 -4.21
N ALA A 38 -5.71 -0.22 -5.24
CA ALA A 38 -6.74 0.74 -5.65
C ALA A 38 -7.73 1.02 -4.50
N ARG A 39 -8.19 -0.01 -3.78
CA ARG A 39 -9.05 0.17 -2.60
C ARG A 39 -8.36 0.92 -1.45
N LEU A 40 -7.07 0.69 -1.22
CA LEU A 40 -6.32 1.41 -0.18
C LEU A 40 -6.18 2.90 -0.53
N VAL A 41 -5.93 3.20 -1.81
CA VAL A 41 -5.84 4.57 -2.31
C VAL A 41 -7.20 5.27 -2.26
N ALA A 42 -8.27 4.61 -2.74
CA ALA A 42 -9.63 5.15 -2.69
C ALA A 42 -10.10 5.46 -1.26
N ARG A 43 -9.63 4.69 -0.27
CA ARG A 43 -9.91 4.93 1.16
C ARG A 43 -8.99 5.96 1.80
N GLY A 44 -8.05 6.55 1.05
CA GLY A 44 -7.07 7.50 1.56
C GLY A 44 -6.05 6.91 2.55
N LEU A 45 -5.90 5.58 2.57
CA LEU A 45 -4.96 4.89 3.46
C LEU A 45 -3.56 4.77 2.85
N ALA A 46 -3.49 4.80 1.52
CA ALA A 46 -2.26 4.72 0.75
C ALA A 46 -2.30 5.74 -0.39
N GLU A 47 -1.15 6.00 -0.98
CA GLU A 47 -0.99 6.79 -2.19
C GLU A 47 0.06 6.13 -3.09
N ILE A 48 0.02 6.47 -4.38
CA ILE A 48 0.97 5.99 -5.36
C ILE A 48 1.85 7.18 -5.77
N VAL A 49 3.15 7.06 -5.55
CA VAL A 49 4.17 8.07 -5.91
C VAL A 49 5.32 7.32 -6.60
N ASP A 50 5.71 7.72 -7.81
CA ASP A 50 6.83 7.13 -8.56
C ASP A 50 6.79 5.58 -8.62
N ASP A 51 5.64 5.01 -9.00
CA ASP A 51 5.41 3.56 -9.02
C ASP A 51 5.62 2.84 -7.67
N ARG A 52 5.49 3.58 -6.57
CA ARG A 52 5.53 3.08 -5.19
C ARG A 52 4.20 3.34 -4.50
N LEU A 53 3.57 2.27 -4.02
CA LEU A 53 2.44 2.35 -3.12
C LEU A 53 2.97 2.52 -1.69
N GLN A 54 2.76 3.71 -1.13
CA GLN A 54 3.20 4.07 0.22
C GLN A 54 2.02 4.49 1.09
N ARG A 55 2.23 4.60 2.40
CA ARG A 55 1.20 5.12 3.30
C ARG A 55 0.96 6.58 2.98
N LYS A 56 -0.30 6.96 2.80
CA LYS A 56 -0.66 8.36 2.79
C LYS A 56 -0.44 8.91 4.20
N ALA A 57 0.46 9.87 4.36
CA ALA A 57 0.57 10.59 5.62
C ALA A 57 -0.82 11.14 5.93
N LYS A 58 -1.36 10.82 7.12
CA LYS A 58 -2.57 11.49 7.58
C LYS A 58 -2.16 12.96 7.64
N ALA A 59 -2.62 13.79 6.71
CA ALA A 59 -2.48 15.23 6.81
C ALA A 59 -2.96 15.57 8.22
N ALA A 60 -2.03 15.97 9.08
CA ALA A 60 -2.40 16.44 10.40
C ALA A 60 -3.31 17.65 10.17
N PRO A 61 -4.52 17.67 10.77
CA PRO A 61 -5.34 18.88 10.74
C PRO A 61 -4.62 20.05 11.41
#